data_AF-A0A1W1WF49-F1
#
_entry.id   AF-A0A1W1WF49-F1
#
_cell.length_a   1.000
_cell.length_b   1.000
_cell.length_c   1.000
_cell.angle_alpha   90.00
_cell.angle_beta   90.00
_cell.angle_gamma   90.00
#
_symmetry.space_group_name_H-M   'P 1'
#
loop_
_entity.id
_entity.type
_entity.pdbx_description
1 polymer ?
#
loop_
_entity_poly.entity_id
_entity_poly.type
_entity_poly.pdbx_seq_one_letter_code
_entity_poly.pdbx_strand_id
1 'polypeptide(L)'
;MEQWRLLDPGPLPAWQQMALDKVVIEARAQDVVPNTLRFMEFSPHTALVGYHQAVDLEINRDEAQLLGVDINRRITGGGAIYMDERQLGWELCVKFDEGKRVRPETLYPKLAQVVIESLRSWGITAKFRPVNDVEIDGRKISGTGGADYHGAVIYQGTLLLDFDVETMIRVLRLPIEKLTDKVIDSFQKRLVTMREILGYVPAISDVKRSVEEALMQVLDVNLTRSDLTEDERRKWEHLAPSYRQSKWIDLRKVPQFANYPLHTLTHKAPGGLIRCLIQTDQQIKHIKKAFITGDFFVYPERAVLDLEAALKDAPLQLTTLSAILQAHYQQGYNYMGVSVTDWLSALSPLCDQTEEGSL
;
A
#
# COMPACT_ATOMS: atom_id res chain seq x y z
N MET A 1 -6.00 -25.27 -19.08
CA MET A 1 -6.09 -24.25 -18.03
C MET A 1 -5.13 -24.60 -16.91
N GLU A 2 -4.28 -23.64 -16.55
CA GLU A 2 -3.37 -23.73 -15.40
C GLU A 2 -4.16 -23.94 -14.11
N GLN A 3 -3.58 -24.64 -13.12
CA GLN A 3 -4.21 -24.87 -11.82
C GLN A 3 -3.71 -23.86 -10.80
N TRP A 4 -4.63 -23.07 -10.26
CA TRP A 4 -4.37 -22.10 -9.20
C TRP A 4 -4.99 -22.58 -7.89
N ARG A 5 -4.39 -22.13 -6.79
CA ARG A 5 -4.83 -22.41 -5.44
C ARG A 5 -5.78 -21.31 -4.95
N LEU A 6 -6.84 -21.68 -4.23
CA LEU A 6 -7.72 -20.75 -3.52
C LEU A 6 -7.60 -20.97 -2.01
N LEU A 7 -7.22 -19.91 -1.30
CA LEU A 7 -7.19 -19.85 0.17
C LEU A 7 -8.31 -18.94 0.67
N ASP A 8 -9.05 -19.41 1.68
CA ASP A 8 -10.12 -18.65 2.31
C ASP A 8 -10.12 -18.91 3.82
N PRO A 9 -9.22 -18.25 4.58
CA PRO A 9 -9.08 -18.49 6.02
C PRO A 9 -10.25 -17.88 6.84
N GLY A 10 -11.18 -17.16 6.19
CA GLY A 10 -12.21 -16.38 6.85
C GLY A 10 -11.69 -15.10 7.51
N PRO A 11 -12.49 -14.49 8.40
CA PRO A 11 -12.10 -13.29 9.13
C PRO A 11 -10.92 -13.54 10.06
N LEU A 12 -9.88 -12.71 9.94
CA LEU A 12 -8.69 -12.74 10.78
C LEU A 12 -8.32 -11.32 11.23
N PRO A 13 -7.67 -11.16 12.40
CA PRO A 13 -7.12 -9.88 12.81
C PRO A 13 -5.98 -9.45 11.87
N ALA A 14 -5.77 -8.14 11.77
CA ALA A 14 -4.84 -7.54 10.83
C ALA A 14 -3.41 -8.14 10.89
N TRP A 15 -2.89 -8.38 12.09
CA TRP A 15 -1.54 -8.94 12.26
C TRP A 15 -1.40 -10.37 11.70
N GLN A 16 -2.47 -11.16 11.73
CA GLN A 16 -2.49 -12.50 11.14
C GLN A 16 -2.60 -12.45 9.62
N GLN A 17 -3.45 -11.56 9.10
CA GLN A 17 -3.56 -11.33 7.65
C GLN A 17 -2.19 -10.91 7.08
N MET A 18 -1.57 -9.88 7.64
CA MET A 18 -0.30 -9.34 7.14
C MET A 18 0.87 -10.32 7.23
N ALA A 19 0.88 -11.20 8.23
CA ALA A 19 1.85 -12.29 8.31
C ALA A 19 1.59 -13.34 7.24
N LEU A 20 0.32 -13.61 6.92
CA LEU A 20 -0.06 -14.56 5.89
C LEU A 20 0.28 -14.05 4.48
N ASP A 21 0.10 -12.74 4.21
CA ASP A 21 0.58 -12.08 2.97
C ASP A 21 2.04 -12.52 2.69
N LYS A 22 2.91 -12.36 3.70
CA LYS A 22 4.35 -12.67 3.62
C LYS A 22 4.62 -14.15 3.35
N VAL A 23 3.94 -15.03 4.08
CA VAL A 23 4.14 -16.49 3.95
C VAL A 23 3.73 -16.98 2.55
N VAL A 24 2.57 -16.54 2.06
CA VAL A 24 2.03 -17.01 0.76
C VAL A 24 2.85 -16.45 -0.40
N ILE A 25 3.24 -15.18 -0.37
CA ILE A 25 4.04 -14.60 -1.46
C ILE A 25 5.47 -15.18 -1.48
N GLU A 26 6.08 -15.45 -0.32
CA GLU A 26 7.38 -16.11 -0.24
C GLU A 26 7.32 -17.54 -0.78
N ALA A 27 6.30 -18.31 -0.40
CA ALA A 27 6.10 -19.65 -0.90
C ALA A 27 5.94 -19.65 -2.43
N ARG A 28 5.19 -18.69 -2.99
CA ARG A 28 5.06 -18.55 -4.44
C ARG A 28 6.37 -18.14 -5.10
N ALA A 29 7.09 -17.16 -4.54
CA ALA A 29 8.37 -16.69 -5.09
C ALA A 29 9.41 -17.82 -5.19
N GLN A 30 9.38 -18.75 -4.24
CA GLN A 30 10.22 -19.96 -4.16
C GLN A 30 9.71 -21.14 -5.00
N ASP A 31 8.60 -20.99 -5.72
CA ASP A 31 7.96 -22.04 -6.52
C ASP A 31 7.56 -23.31 -5.73
N VAL A 32 7.31 -23.17 -4.42
CA VAL A 32 6.87 -24.29 -3.57
C VAL A 32 5.35 -24.43 -3.49
N VAL A 33 4.60 -23.44 -3.99
CA VAL A 33 3.13 -23.46 -4.13
C VAL A 33 2.71 -22.87 -5.48
N PRO A 34 1.53 -23.24 -6.02
CA PRO A 34 0.97 -22.63 -7.23
C PRO A 34 0.62 -21.16 -7.04
N ASN A 35 0.35 -20.48 -8.16
CA ASN A 35 -0.33 -19.17 -8.15
C ASN A 35 -1.59 -19.25 -7.28
N THR A 36 -1.75 -18.28 -6.39
CA THR A 36 -2.75 -18.36 -5.30
C THR A 36 -3.67 -17.14 -5.33
N LEU A 37 -4.97 -17.37 -5.38
CA LEU A 37 -6.00 -16.42 -4.95
C LEU A 37 -6.24 -16.63 -3.45
N ARG A 38 -6.32 -15.53 -2.69
CA ARG A 38 -6.69 -15.55 -1.27
C ARG A 38 -7.74 -14.50 -0.98
N PHE A 39 -8.78 -14.87 -0.25
CA PHE A 39 -9.73 -13.91 0.31
C PHE A 39 -9.25 -13.38 1.67
N MET A 40 -9.48 -12.10 1.89
CA MET A 40 -9.05 -11.38 3.08
C MET A 40 -10.25 -10.67 3.71
N GLU A 41 -10.66 -11.16 4.87
CA GLU A 41 -11.64 -10.51 5.73
C GLU A 41 -10.95 -10.09 7.02
N PHE A 42 -11.18 -8.85 7.44
CA PHE A 42 -10.56 -8.30 8.65
C PHE A 42 -11.58 -8.28 9.77
N SER A 43 -11.22 -8.84 10.92
CA SER A 43 -11.97 -8.61 12.15
C SER A 43 -11.02 -8.60 13.36
N PRO A 44 -11.00 -7.53 14.17
CA PRO A 44 -11.79 -6.29 14.02
C PRO A 44 -11.40 -5.46 12.78
N HIS A 45 -12.20 -4.44 12.46
CA HIS A 45 -11.81 -3.43 11.46
C HIS A 45 -10.46 -2.78 11.81
N THR A 46 -9.69 -2.40 10.79
CA THR A 46 -8.30 -2.00 10.94
C THR A 46 -7.89 -0.85 10.02
N ALA A 47 -6.96 -0.02 10.46
CA ALA A 47 -6.18 0.87 9.63
C ALA A 47 -4.78 0.29 9.37
N LEU A 48 -4.41 0.21 8.10
CA LEU A 48 -3.15 -0.35 7.64
C LEU A 48 -2.28 0.72 7.00
N VAL A 49 -1.08 0.94 7.53
CA VAL A 49 -0.06 1.79 6.89
C VAL A 49 0.78 1.00 5.88
N GLY A 50 1.23 1.66 4.82
CA GLY A 50 2.24 1.10 3.92
C GLY A 50 3.60 0.95 4.59
N TYR A 51 4.48 0.12 4.02
CA TYR A 51 5.76 -0.26 4.63
C TYR A 51 6.62 0.93 5.08
N HIS A 52 6.70 2.00 4.27
CA HIS A 52 7.53 3.18 4.55
C HIS A 52 6.81 4.33 5.26
N GLN A 53 5.51 4.20 5.53
CA GLN A 53 4.73 5.21 6.21
C GLN A 53 4.97 5.21 7.73
N ALA A 54 5.00 6.38 8.35
CA ALA A 54 5.03 6.50 9.81
C ALA A 54 3.60 6.54 10.37
N VAL A 55 3.26 5.64 11.30
CA VAL A 55 1.88 5.52 11.83
C VAL A 55 1.37 6.86 12.36
N ASP A 56 2.19 7.60 13.10
CA ASP A 56 1.78 8.85 13.75
C ASP A 56 1.48 9.98 12.74
N LEU A 57 1.95 9.87 11.49
CA LEU A 57 1.67 10.82 10.42
C LEU A 57 0.42 10.45 9.61
N GLU A 58 0.01 9.19 9.64
CA GLU A 58 -1.05 8.67 8.77
C GLU A 58 -2.32 8.25 9.51
N ILE A 59 -2.21 7.93 10.81
CA ILE A 59 -3.32 7.41 11.62
C ILE A 59 -3.48 8.26 12.88
N ASN A 60 -4.73 8.58 13.18
CA ASN A 60 -5.14 9.13 14.46
C ASN A 60 -5.37 7.97 15.44
N ARG A 61 -4.36 7.69 16.28
CA ARG A 61 -4.41 6.58 17.25
C ARG A 61 -5.51 6.73 18.28
N ASP A 62 -5.80 7.96 18.70
CA ASP A 62 -6.81 8.23 19.72
C ASP A 62 -8.20 7.89 19.18
N GLU A 63 -8.50 8.31 17.95
CA GLU A 63 -9.73 7.95 17.24
C GLU A 63 -9.80 6.46 16.93
N ALA A 64 -8.69 5.85 16.49
CA ALA A 64 -8.63 4.42 16.26
C ALA A 64 -8.96 3.63 17.54
N GLN A 65 -8.35 3.99 18.66
CA GLN A 65 -8.63 3.37 19.95
C GLN A 65 -10.09 3.55 20.38
N LEU A 66 -10.63 4.77 20.25
CA LEU A 66 -12.01 5.10 20.61
C LEU A 66 -13.03 4.30 19.79
N LEU A 67 -12.75 4.08 18.51
CA LEU A 67 -13.62 3.40 17.56
C LEU A 67 -13.35 1.89 17.45
N GLY A 68 -12.45 1.34 18.28
CA GLY A 68 -12.09 -0.08 18.25
C GLY A 68 -11.39 -0.52 16.96
N VAL A 69 -10.67 0.39 16.31
CA VAL A 69 -9.95 0.15 15.05
C VAL A 69 -8.52 -0.30 15.36
N ASP A 70 -8.18 -1.51 14.92
CA ASP A 70 -6.82 -2.04 15.02
C ASP A 70 -5.87 -1.28 14.09
N ILE A 71 -4.60 -1.17 14.48
CA ILE A 71 -3.55 -0.56 13.64
C ILE A 71 -2.51 -1.61 13.27
N ASN A 72 -2.21 -1.74 11.98
CA ASN A 72 -1.11 -2.58 11.52
C ASN A 72 -0.37 -1.99 10.31
N ARG A 73 0.66 -2.70 9.85
CA ARG A 73 1.53 -2.34 8.73
C ARG A 73 1.56 -3.47 7.71
N ARG A 74 1.44 -3.11 6.45
CA ARG A 74 1.56 -4.04 5.33
C ARG A 74 3.03 -4.26 4.95
N ILE A 75 3.30 -5.39 4.30
CA ILE A 75 4.61 -5.65 3.69
C ILE A 75 4.82 -4.85 2.39
N THR A 76 3.73 -4.32 1.82
CA THR A 76 3.73 -3.52 0.59
C THR A 76 3.80 -2.02 0.89
N GLY A 77 4.23 -1.24 -0.09
CA GLY A 77 4.15 0.22 -0.06
C GLY A 77 2.71 0.74 -0.17
N GLY A 78 2.56 1.95 -0.71
CA GLY A 78 1.24 2.58 -0.86
C GLY A 78 0.78 3.35 0.38
N GLY A 79 -0.36 4.01 0.23
CA GLY A 79 -0.94 4.85 1.28
C GLY A 79 -1.60 4.06 2.41
N ALA A 80 -2.00 4.79 3.45
CA ALA A 80 -2.76 4.22 4.54
C ALA A 80 -4.18 3.90 4.06
N ILE A 81 -4.70 2.74 4.46
CA ILE A 81 -6.03 2.27 4.08
C ILE A 81 -6.81 1.86 5.32
N TYR A 82 -8.13 1.86 5.20
CA TYR A 82 -9.05 1.35 6.21
C TYR A 82 -9.74 0.09 5.68
N MET A 83 -9.77 -0.96 6.50
CA MET A 83 -10.39 -2.25 6.21
C MET A 83 -11.40 -2.60 7.29
N ASP A 84 -12.69 -2.59 6.97
CA ASP A 84 -13.75 -3.05 7.87
C ASP A 84 -14.35 -4.39 7.44
N GLU A 85 -15.25 -4.94 8.27
CA GLU A 85 -16.00 -6.16 7.99
C GLU A 85 -17.02 -5.99 6.84
N ARG A 86 -17.21 -4.77 6.32
CA ARG A 86 -18.23 -4.42 5.31
C ARG A 86 -17.64 -4.29 3.91
N GLN A 87 -16.47 -4.89 3.70
CA GLN A 87 -15.85 -5.02 2.40
C GLN A 87 -15.08 -6.33 2.30
N LEU A 88 -14.92 -6.83 1.08
CA LEU A 88 -14.09 -8.00 0.80
C LEU A 88 -12.72 -7.54 0.34
N GLY A 89 -11.67 -7.99 1.02
CA GLY A 89 -10.31 -7.97 0.48
C GLY A 89 -10.02 -9.25 -0.31
N TRP A 90 -9.16 -9.15 -1.32
CA TRP A 90 -8.64 -10.31 -2.04
C TRP A 90 -7.21 -10.05 -2.49
N GLU A 91 -6.46 -11.12 -2.69
CA GLU A 91 -5.04 -11.10 -3.02
C GLU A 91 -4.70 -12.17 -4.04
N LEU A 92 -3.85 -11.83 -4.99
CA LEU A 92 -3.18 -12.74 -5.89
C LEU A 92 -1.69 -12.76 -5.57
N CYS A 93 -1.17 -13.93 -5.26
CA CYS A 93 0.26 -14.21 -5.17
C CYS A 93 0.66 -15.01 -6.40
N VAL A 94 1.26 -14.32 -7.37
CA VAL A 94 1.43 -14.83 -8.73
C VAL A 94 2.86 -14.65 -9.22
N LYS A 95 3.31 -15.54 -10.10
CA LYS A 95 4.59 -15.43 -10.79
C LYS A 95 4.35 -15.74 -12.26
N PHE A 96 4.55 -14.74 -13.11
CA PHE A 96 4.30 -14.83 -14.54
C PHE A 96 5.61 -15.11 -15.27
N ASP A 97 5.78 -16.37 -15.69
CA ASP A 97 6.85 -16.87 -16.56
C ASP A 97 8.29 -16.79 -15.99
N GLU A 98 9.12 -17.78 -16.31
CA GLU A 98 10.49 -17.86 -15.78
C GLU A 98 11.39 -16.79 -16.41
N GLY A 99 11.80 -15.80 -15.62
CA GLY A 99 12.91 -14.89 -15.95
C GLY A 99 12.56 -13.48 -16.40
N LYS A 100 11.27 -13.08 -16.42
CA LYS A 100 10.88 -11.68 -16.68
C LYS A 100 10.28 -11.04 -15.45
N ARG A 101 10.92 -9.97 -14.95
CA ARG A 101 10.30 -9.08 -13.97
C ARG A 101 9.11 -8.39 -14.62
N VAL A 102 7.90 -8.68 -14.12
CA VAL A 102 6.69 -7.99 -14.55
C VAL A 102 6.49 -6.76 -13.66
N ARG A 103 6.30 -5.60 -14.28
CA ARG A 103 5.90 -4.39 -13.56
C ARG A 103 4.43 -4.57 -13.13
N PRO A 104 4.09 -4.57 -11.82
CA PRO A 104 2.73 -4.85 -11.37
C PRO A 104 1.68 -3.96 -12.03
N GLU A 105 2.01 -2.71 -12.32
CA GLU A 105 1.11 -1.72 -12.92
C GLU A 105 0.62 -2.14 -14.31
N THR A 106 1.43 -2.91 -15.05
CA THR A 106 1.04 -3.44 -16.37
C THR A 106 -0.04 -4.51 -16.27
N LEU A 107 -0.20 -5.12 -15.10
CA LEU A 107 -1.22 -6.13 -14.83
C LEU A 107 -2.53 -5.49 -14.34
N TYR A 108 -2.51 -4.26 -13.85
CA TYR A 108 -3.67 -3.63 -13.22
C TYR A 108 -4.91 -3.62 -14.11
N PRO A 109 -4.85 -3.27 -15.41
CA PRO A 109 -6.05 -3.33 -16.27
C PRO A 109 -6.61 -4.75 -16.40
N LYS A 110 -5.74 -5.75 -16.55
CA LYS A 110 -6.14 -7.16 -16.68
C LYS A 110 -6.74 -7.70 -15.38
N LEU A 111 -6.12 -7.37 -14.24
CA LEU A 111 -6.58 -7.85 -12.94
C LEU A 111 -7.81 -7.10 -12.44
N ALA A 112 -7.96 -5.81 -12.76
CA ALA A 112 -9.19 -5.06 -12.54
C ALA A 112 -10.37 -5.66 -13.32
N GLN A 113 -10.12 -6.31 -14.47
CA GLN A 113 -11.15 -7.01 -15.22
C GLN A 113 -11.83 -8.12 -14.41
N VAL A 114 -11.11 -8.77 -13.48
CA VAL A 114 -11.70 -9.76 -12.57
C VAL A 114 -12.82 -9.14 -11.73
N VAL A 115 -12.58 -7.95 -11.17
CA VAL A 115 -13.59 -7.24 -10.38
C VAL A 115 -14.75 -6.77 -11.27
N ILE A 116 -14.45 -6.30 -12.49
CA ILE A 116 -15.47 -5.84 -13.44
C ILE A 116 -16.39 -6.99 -13.87
N GLU A 117 -15.85 -8.17 -14.18
CA GLU A 117 -16.66 -9.34 -14.55
C GLU A 117 -17.42 -9.90 -13.34
N SER A 118 -16.83 -9.88 -12.15
CA SER A 118 -17.53 -10.22 -10.91
C SER A 118 -18.73 -9.28 -10.71
N LEU A 119 -18.55 -7.97 -10.80
CA LEU A 119 -19.65 -7.00 -10.71
C LEU A 119 -20.70 -7.18 -11.82
N ARG A 120 -20.28 -7.54 -13.04
CA ARG A 120 -21.18 -7.78 -14.17
C ARG A 120 -22.15 -8.93 -13.90
N SER A 121 -21.74 -9.99 -13.19
CA SER A 121 -22.65 -11.10 -12.85
C SER A 121 -23.77 -10.68 -11.88
N TRP A 122 -23.57 -9.57 -11.15
CA TRP A 122 -24.60 -8.90 -10.33
C TRP A 122 -25.42 -7.86 -11.11
N GLY A 123 -25.24 -7.75 -12.43
CA GLY A 123 -25.88 -6.74 -13.26
C GLY A 123 -25.28 -5.34 -13.14
N ILE A 124 -24.10 -5.21 -12.51
CA ILE A 124 -23.45 -3.92 -12.25
C ILE A 124 -22.44 -3.64 -13.37
N THR A 125 -22.63 -2.54 -14.09
CA THR A 125 -21.68 -2.10 -15.12
C THR A 125 -20.62 -1.19 -14.51
N ALA A 126 -19.39 -1.70 -14.41
CA ALA A 126 -18.24 -0.95 -13.90
C ALA A 126 -17.14 -0.85 -14.96
N LYS A 127 -16.20 0.08 -14.76
CA LYS A 127 -15.04 0.27 -15.64
C LYS A 127 -13.77 0.52 -14.83
N PHE A 128 -12.63 0.20 -15.42
CA PHE A 128 -11.33 0.51 -14.86
C PHE A 128 -11.08 2.03 -14.96
N ARG A 129 -10.63 2.63 -13.85
CA ARG A 129 -10.09 3.99 -13.80
C ARG A 129 -8.62 3.91 -13.39
N PRO A 130 -7.70 4.28 -14.29
CA PRO A 130 -6.29 4.44 -13.92
C PRO A 130 -6.13 5.38 -12.72
N VAL A 131 -5.20 5.11 -11.80
CA VAL A 131 -4.13 4.12 -11.94
C VAL A 131 -4.59 2.71 -11.54
N ASN A 132 -5.51 2.55 -10.60
CA ASN A 132 -5.74 1.29 -9.89
C ASN A 132 -7.15 1.12 -9.31
N ASP A 133 -8.13 1.88 -9.80
CA ASP A 133 -9.50 1.85 -9.29
C ASP A 133 -10.46 1.15 -10.28
N VAL A 134 -11.56 0.61 -9.75
CA VAL A 134 -12.76 0.28 -10.52
C VAL A 134 -13.88 1.19 -10.05
N GLU A 135 -14.60 1.77 -11.01
CA GLU A 135 -15.61 2.79 -10.76
C GLU A 135 -16.92 2.56 -11.52
N ILE A 136 -17.96 3.22 -11.01
CA ILE A 136 -19.29 3.31 -11.60
C ILE A 136 -19.65 4.80 -11.55
N ASP A 137 -19.93 5.40 -12.70
CA ASP A 137 -20.26 6.83 -12.82
C ASP A 137 -19.29 7.79 -12.10
N GLY A 138 -17.98 7.49 -12.16
CA GLY A 138 -16.92 8.28 -11.51
C GLY A 138 -16.70 7.98 -10.03
N ARG A 139 -17.49 7.08 -9.44
CA ARG A 139 -17.44 6.70 -8.03
C ARG A 139 -16.78 5.34 -7.86
N LYS A 140 -15.81 5.25 -6.96
CA LYS A 140 -15.00 4.06 -6.73
C LYS A 140 -15.78 2.99 -5.96
N ILE A 141 -15.80 1.76 -6.48
CA ILE A 141 -16.37 0.57 -5.83
C ILE A 141 -15.29 -0.44 -5.41
N SER A 142 -14.08 -0.31 -5.97
CA SER A 142 -12.94 -1.17 -5.66
C SER A 142 -11.65 -0.40 -5.88
N GLY A 143 -10.71 -0.56 -4.94
CA GLY A 143 -9.32 -0.13 -5.09
C GLY A 143 -8.41 -1.34 -5.15
N THR A 144 -7.40 -1.26 -6.01
CA THR A 144 -6.40 -2.32 -6.18
C THR A 144 -4.98 -1.79 -6.04
N GLY A 145 -4.00 -2.66 -5.91
CA GLY A 145 -2.59 -2.29 -5.90
C GLY A 145 -1.72 -3.53 -5.87
N GLY A 146 -0.46 -3.40 -6.29
CA GLY A 146 0.46 -4.53 -6.27
C GLY A 146 1.90 -4.11 -6.05
N ALA A 147 2.72 -5.09 -5.72
CA ALA A 147 4.14 -4.92 -5.52
C ALA A 147 4.89 -6.13 -6.09
N ASP A 148 6.11 -5.89 -6.57
CA ASP A 148 7.06 -6.97 -6.86
C ASP A 148 7.64 -7.49 -5.54
N TYR A 149 7.77 -8.81 -5.45
CA TYR A 149 8.32 -9.50 -4.30
C TYR A 149 9.18 -10.67 -4.77
N HIS A 150 10.50 -10.46 -4.82
CA HIS A 150 11.48 -11.50 -5.20
C HIS A 150 11.14 -12.25 -6.50
N GLY A 151 10.63 -11.53 -7.50
CA GLY A 151 10.25 -12.09 -8.80
C GLY A 151 8.85 -12.73 -8.84
N ALA A 152 8.11 -12.75 -7.72
CA ALA A 152 6.67 -12.89 -7.71
C ALA A 152 6.00 -11.51 -7.60
N VAL A 153 4.69 -11.46 -7.81
CA VAL A 153 3.86 -10.27 -7.66
C VAL A 153 2.76 -10.57 -6.66
N ILE A 154 2.63 -9.68 -5.68
CA ILE A 154 1.46 -9.60 -4.81
C ILE A 154 0.54 -8.54 -5.41
N TYR A 155 -0.70 -8.88 -5.71
CA TYR A 155 -1.71 -7.94 -6.19
C TYR A 155 -2.95 -8.06 -5.32
N GLN A 156 -3.34 -6.96 -4.69
CA GLN A 156 -4.41 -6.90 -3.72
C GLN A 156 -5.52 -6.00 -4.23
N GLY A 157 -6.75 -6.34 -3.90
CA GLY A 157 -7.93 -5.57 -4.23
C GLY A 157 -8.96 -5.58 -3.10
N THR A 158 -9.88 -4.65 -3.20
CA THR A 158 -11.03 -4.51 -2.29
C THR A 158 -12.32 -4.53 -3.09
N LEU A 159 -13.44 -4.87 -2.47
CA LEU A 159 -14.77 -4.67 -3.04
C LEU A 159 -15.70 -4.13 -1.94
N LEU A 160 -16.21 -2.92 -2.14
CA LEU A 160 -16.99 -2.21 -1.13
C LEU A 160 -18.43 -2.74 -1.07
N LEU A 161 -18.80 -3.39 0.03
CA LEU A 161 -20.16 -3.94 0.20
C LEU A 161 -21.08 -2.93 0.90
N ASP A 162 -20.62 -2.34 2.02
CA ASP A 162 -21.34 -1.31 2.79
C ASP A 162 -20.38 -0.46 3.65
N PHE A 163 -19.39 0.14 3.01
CA PHE A 163 -18.20 0.73 3.63
C PHE A 163 -18.47 1.92 4.58
N ASP A 164 -17.85 1.91 5.77
CA ASP A 164 -17.94 3.00 6.75
C ASP A 164 -16.92 4.13 6.47
N VAL A 165 -17.36 5.09 5.66
CA VAL A 165 -16.58 6.28 5.29
C VAL A 165 -16.28 7.19 6.48
N GLU A 166 -17.18 7.29 7.44
CA GLU A 166 -17.02 8.21 8.58
C GLU A 166 -15.88 7.74 9.49
N THR A 167 -15.90 6.45 9.86
CA THR A 167 -14.83 5.85 10.66
C THR A 167 -13.49 5.95 9.94
N MET A 168 -13.44 5.68 8.63
CA MET A 168 -12.23 5.86 7.82
C MET A 168 -11.65 7.28 7.95
N ILE A 169 -12.47 8.32 7.77
CA ILE A 169 -12.00 9.72 7.77
C ILE A 169 -11.53 10.16 9.17
N ARG A 170 -12.16 9.64 10.23
CA ARG A 170 -11.75 9.93 11.61
C ARG A 170 -10.41 9.30 11.96
N VAL A 171 -10.19 8.08 11.47
CA VAL A 171 -9.02 7.26 11.79
C VAL A 171 -7.81 7.63 10.92
N LEU A 172 -8.01 7.89 9.63
CA LEU A 172 -6.91 8.25 8.73
C LEU A 172 -6.65 9.76 8.80
N ARG A 173 -5.38 10.15 8.91
CA ARG A 173 -4.94 11.56 8.84
C ARG A 173 -4.93 12.03 7.39
N LEU A 174 -6.12 12.37 6.90
CA LEU A 174 -6.31 12.94 5.57
C LEU A 174 -5.93 14.45 5.57
N PRO A 175 -5.49 15.01 4.43
CA PRO A 175 -5.16 16.43 4.31
C PRO A 175 -6.44 17.28 4.25
N ILE A 176 -7.17 17.35 5.37
CA ILE A 176 -8.40 18.12 5.54
C ILE A 176 -8.19 19.15 6.67
N GLU A 177 -8.66 20.38 6.49
CA GLU A 177 -8.53 21.42 7.52
C GLU A 177 -9.35 21.11 8.77
N LYS A 178 -10.60 20.66 8.57
CA LYS A 178 -11.53 20.32 9.65
C LYS A 178 -12.53 19.27 9.20
N LEU A 179 -12.79 18.29 10.06
CA LEU A 179 -13.88 17.33 9.84
C LEU A 179 -15.23 18.05 9.98
N THR A 180 -16.02 18.00 8.91
CA THR A 180 -17.37 18.57 8.82
C THR A 180 -18.24 17.64 8.00
N ASP A 181 -19.56 17.72 8.16
CA ASP A 181 -20.52 16.92 7.37
C ASP A 181 -20.30 17.08 5.86
N LYS A 182 -19.94 18.29 5.42
CA LYS A 182 -19.60 18.56 4.01
C LYS A 182 -18.40 17.76 3.51
N VAL A 183 -17.40 17.55 4.37
CA VAL A 183 -16.21 16.74 4.03
C VAL A 183 -16.62 15.26 3.96
N ILE A 184 -17.38 14.78 4.94
CA ILE A 184 -17.89 13.39 4.95
C ILE A 184 -18.71 13.13 3.68
N ASP A 185 -19.69 13.99 3.37
CA ASP A 185 -20.50 13.92 2.15
C ASP A 185 -19.63 13.93 0.88
N SER A 186 -18.56 14.73 0.85
CA SER A 186 -17.66 14.79 -0.31
C SER A 186 -16.93 13.47 -0.54
N PHE A 187 -16.52 12.78 0.54
CA PHE A 187 -15.88 11.47 0.43
C PHE A 187 -16.88 10.37 0.09
N GLN A 188 -18.06 10.37 0.72
CA GLN A 188 -19.13 9.43 0.41
C GLN A 188 -19.54 9.50 -1.06
N LYS A 189 -19.65 10.71 -1.63
CA LYS A 189 -19.95 10.91 -3.05
C LYS A 189 -18.89 10.38 -4.00
N ARG A 190 -17.65 10.12 -3.56
CA ARG A 190 -16.57 9.56 -4.39
C ARG A 190 -16.54 8.04 -4.38
N LEU A 191 -17.24 7.40 -3.45
CA LEU A 191 -17.31 5.96 -3.30
C LEU A 191 -18.71 5.49 -3.67
N VAL A 192 -18.87 4.22 -4.02
CA VAL A 192 -20.16 3.55 -4.20
C VAL A 192 -20.03 2.13 -3.71
N THR A 193 -21.07 1.59 -3.11
CA THR A 193 -21.07 0.24 -2.53
C THR A 193 -22.06 -0.66 -3.24
N MET A 194 -21.90 -1.98 -3.10
CA MET A 194 -22.88 -2.94 -3.61
C MET A 194 -24.25 -2.72 -2.96
N ARG A 195 -24.29 -2.39 -1.66
CA ARG A 195 -25.55 -2.07 -0.96
C ARG A 195 -26.32 -0.94 -1.61
N GLU A 196 -25.63 0.13 -1.99
CA GLU A 196 -26.26 1.29 -2.60
C GLU A 196 -26.89 0.94 -3.96
N ILE A 197 -26.19 0.15 -4.77
CA ILE A 197 -26.62 -0.20 -6.13
C ILE A 197 -27.71 -1.27 -6.11
N LEU A 198 -27.56 -2.29 -5.27
CA LEU A 198 -28.47 -3.43 -5.22
C LEU A 198 -29.67 -3.22 -4.29
N GLY A 199 -29.59 -2.24 -3.38
CA GLY A 199 -30.57 -2.01 -2.31
C GLY A 199 -30.43 -2.95 -1.10
N TYR A 200 -29.47 -3.87 -1.12
CA TYR A 200 -29.17 -4.81 -0.02
C TYR A 200 -27.68 -5.19 -0.02
N VAL A 201 -27.17 -5.67 1.11
CA VAL A 201 -25.79 -6.20 1.21
C VAL A 201 -25.80 -7.66 0.77
N PRO A 202 -25.12 -8.04 -0.32
CA PRO A 202 -25.05 -9.44 -0.75
C PRO A 202 -24.29 -10.29 0.28
N ALA A 203 -24.63 -11.58 0.37
CA ALA A 203 -23.90 -12.49 1.25
C ALA A 203 -22.44 -12.63 0.77
N ILE A 204 -21.49 -12.57 1.71
CA ILE A 204 -20.06 -12.60 1.40
C ILE A 204 -19.65 -13.84 0.59
N SER A 205 -20.30 -14.99 0.84
CA SER A 205 -20.09 -16.23 0.09
C SER A 205 -20.44 -16.10 -1.39
N ASP A 206 -21.49 -15.34 -1.71
CA ASP A 206 -21.92 -15.13 -3.09
C ASP A 206 -20.97 -14.17 -3.81
N VAL A 207 -20.52 -13.13 -3.08
CA VAL A 207 -19.51 -12.20 -3.57
C VAL A 207 -18.21 -12.95 -3.89
N LYS A 208 -17.69 -13.75 -2.95
CA LYS A 208 -16.49 -14.58 -3.15
C LYS A 208 -16.62 -15.48 -4.37
N ARG A 209 -17.74 -16.21 -4.49
CA ARG A 209 -18.02 -17.05 -5.66
C ARG A 209 -18.00 -16.27 -6.97
N SER A 210 -18.58 -15.08 -7.03
CA SER A 210 -18.54 -14.25 -8.24
C SER A 210 -17.11 -13.81 -8.61
N VAL A 211 -16.24 -13.57 -7.61
CA VAL A 211 -14.82 -13.26 -7.84
C VAL A 211 -14.05 -14.49 -8.33
N GLU A 212 -14.32 -15.67 -7.76
CA GLU A 212 -13.75 -16.94 -8.21
C GLU A 212 -14.07 -17.23 -9.69
N GLU A 213 -15.35 -17.16 -10.06
CA GLU A 213 -15.83 -17.38 -11.43
C GLU A 213 -15.23 -16.37 -12.41
N ALA A 214 -15.23 -15.08 -12.05
CA ALA A 214 -14.64 -14.04 -12.85
C ALA A 214 -13.13 -14.22 -13.03
N LEU A 215 -12.41 -14.64 -11.98
CA LEU A 215 -10.97 -14.88 -12.06
C LEU A 215 -10.65 -16.04 -13.00
N MET A 216 -11.36 -17.17 -12.86
CA MET A 216 -11.20 -18.34 -13.73
C MET A 216 -11.42 -17.97 -15.19
N GLN A 217 -12.46 -17.17 -15.49
CA GLN A 217 -12.76 -16.71 -16.84
C GLN A 217 -11.71 -15.73 -17.38
N VAL A 218 -11.34 -14.70 -16.62
CA VAL A 218 -10.45 -13.62 -17.09
C VAL A 218 -9.01 -14.10 -17.26
N LEU A 219 -8.56 -15.04 -16.42
CA LEU A 219 -7.19 -15.54 -16.45
C LEU A 219 -7.03 -16.87 -17.18
N ASP A 220 -8.13 -17.54 -17.57
CA ASP A 220 -8.15 -18.88 -18.19
C ASP A 220 -7.48 -19.94 -17.30
N VAL A 221 -7.89 -19.96 -16.02
CA VAL A 221 -7.34 -20.83 -14.97
C VAL A 221 -8.45 -21.59 -14.26
N ASN A 222 -8.10 -22.70 -13.61
CA ASN A 222 -8.96 -23.38 -12.67
C ASN A 222 -8.54 -23.05 -11.24
N LEU A 223 -9.51 -22.89 -10.33
CA LEU A 223 -9.26 -22.72 -8.91
C LEU A 223 -9.54 -24.01 -8.15
N THR A 224 -8.59 -24.44 -7.33
CA THR A 224 -8.78 -25.52 -6.35
C THR A 224 -8.68 -24.95 -4.95
N ARG A 225 -9.75 -25.09 -4.16
CA ARG A 225 -9.73 -24.75 -2.74
C ARG A 225 -8.74 -25.65 -2.00
N SER A 226 -7.90 -25.06 -1.17
CA SER A 226 -7.01 -25.79 -0.29
C SER A 226 -6.78 -25.05 1.02
N ASP A 227 -6.21 -25.76 1.99
CA ASP A 227 -5.63 -25.14 3.18
C ASP A 227 -4.18 -24.68 2.92
N LEU A 228 -3.60 -24.02 3.92
CA LEU A 228 -2.16 -23.82 3.99
C LEU A 228 -1.44 -25.17 3.98
N THR A 229 -0.33 -25.25 3.26
CA THR A 229 0.60 -26.37 3.38
C THR A 229 1.16 -26.42 4.81
N GLU A 230 1.68 -27.57 5.22
CA GLU A 230 2.29 -27.73 6.55
C GLU A 230 3.44 -26.75 6.78
N ASP A 231 4.26 -26.48 5.76
CA ASP A 231 5.36 -25.53 5.85
C ASP A 231 4.86 -24.08 5.98
N GLU A 232 3.86 -23.68 5.21
CA GLU A 232 3.23 -22.36 5.33
C GLU A 232 2.58 -22.17 6.69
N ARG A 233 1.85 -23.18 7.20
CA ARG A 233 1.22 -23.14 8.51
C ARG A 233 2.27 -22.93 9.60
N ARG A 234 3.33 -23.74 9.60
CA ARG A 234 4.44 -23.62 10.57
C ARG A 234 5.12 -22.24 10.49
N LYS A 235 5.38 -21.72 9.28
CA LYS A 235 5.96 -20.39 9.09
C LYS A 235 5.03 -19.29 9.59
N TRP A 236 3.73 -19.40 9.30
CA TRP A 236 2.73 -18.43 9.73
C TRP A 236 2.57 -18.40 11.24
N GLU A 237 2.47 -19.55 11.89
CA GLU A 237 2.39 -19.66 13.36
C GLU A 237 3.64 -19.07 14.04
N HIS A 238 4.81 -19.24 13.44
CA HIS A 238 6.06 -18.65 13.92
C HIS A 238 6.14 -17.13 13.70
N LEU A 239 5.73 -16.65 12.52
CA LEU A 239 5.90 -15.27 12.08
C LEU A 239 4.81 -14.34 12.62
N ALA A 240 3.55 -14.77 12.65
CA ALA A 240 2.42 -13.91 12.98
C ALA A 240 2.57 -13.16 14.33
N PRO A 241 3.11 -13.75 15.42
CA PRO A 241 3.34 -13.04 16.66
C PRO A 241 4.26 -11.81 16.55
N SER A 242 5.10 -11.67 15.51
CA SER A 242 5.91 -10.47 15.31
C SER A 242 5.13 -9.31 14.70
N TYR A 243 4.08 -9.59 13.94
CA TYR A 243 3.25 -8.58 13.26
C TYR A 243 2.30 -7.82 14.20
N ARG A 244 2.06 -8.35 15.41
CA ARG A 244 1.33 -7.64 16.48
C ARG A 244 2.24 -6.80 17.38
N GLN A 245 3.56 -6.84 17.19
CA GLN A 245 4.50 -6.11 18.03
C GLN A 245 4.69 -4.68 17.52
N SER A 246 4.85 -3.72 18.43
CA SER A 246 5.17 -2.33 18.10
C SER A 246 6.41 -2.19 17.23
N LYS A 247 7.39 -3.10 17.33
CA LYS A 247 8.58 -3.08 16.45
C LYS A 247 8.24 -3.19 14.95
N TRP A 248 7.12 -3.84 14.62
CA TRP A 248 6.61 -3.96 13.26
C TRP A 248 5.66 -2.81 12.93
N ILE A 249 4.65 -2.61 13.78
CA ILE A 249 3.62 -1.58 13.57
C ILE A 249 4.28 -0.20 13.47
N ASP A 250 5.21 0.10 14.37
CA ASP A 250 5.95 1.35 14.49
C ASP A 250 7.35 1.29 13.87
N LEU A 251 7.55 0.41 12.88
CA LEU A 251 8.83 0.24 12.16
C LEU A 251 9.45 1.59 11.75
N ARG A 252 8.60 2.52 11.31
CA ARG A 252 8.97 3.89 10.95
C ARG A 252 8.46 4.83 12.04
N LYS A 253 9.29 5.07 13.05
CA LYS A 253 8.98 6.02 14.14
C LYS A 253 9.59 7.38 13.83
N VAL A 254 8.76 8.43 13.86
CA VAL A 254 9.24 9.81 13.69
C VAL A 254 10.28 10.09 14.78
N PRO A 255 11.51 10.48 14.43
CA PRO A 255 12.54 10.71 15.43
C PRO A 255 12.18 11.91 16.31
N GLN A 256 12.59 11.87 17.57
CA GLN A 256 12.61 13.08 18.38
C GLN A 256 13.73 13.97 17.87
N PHE A 257 13.36 15.14 17.36
CA PHE A 257 14.28 16.11 16.82
C PHE A 257 14.65 17.08 17.94
N ALA A 258 15.92 17.12 18.32
CA ALA A 258 16.45 18.07 19.29
C ALA A 258 17.68 18.79 18.70
N ASN A 259 17.89 20.02 19.16
CA ASN A 259 19.14 20.80 19.01
C ASN A 259 19.53 21.24 17.59
N TYR A 260 18.75 20.92 16.55
CA TYR A 260 19.00 21.34 15.17
C TYR A 260 17.69 21.71 14.45
N PRO A 261 17.70 22.71 13.55
CA PRO A 261 16.56 23.03 12.69
C PRO A 261 16.04 21.80 11.93
N LEU A 262 14.73 21.60 12.02
CA LEU A 262 14.00 20.53 11.34
C LEU A 262 13.20 21.11 10.17
N HIS A 263 13.39 20.55 8.99
CA HIS A 263 12.62 20.86 7.80
C HIS A 263 11.66 19.73 7.50
N THR A 264 10.39 20.06 7.26
CA THR A 264 9.39 19.10 6.75
C THR A 264 9.12 19.43 5.29
N LEU A 265 9.58 18.55 4.41
CA LEU A 265 9.50 18.73 2.97
C LEU A 265 8.60 17.65 2.39
N THR A 266 7.77 18.02 1.42
CA THR A 266 6.85 17.10 0.74
C THR A 266 6.88 17.32 -0.76
N HIS A 267 6.88 16.24 -1.52
CA HIS A 267 6.76 16.27 -2.98
C HIS A 267 5.84 15.17 -3.47
N LYS A 268 4.85 15.49 -4.31
CA LYS A 268 3.96 14.49 -4.90
C LYS A 268 4.52 14.04 -6.25
N ALA A 269 5.18 12.89 -6.26
CA ALA A 269 5.63 12.22 -7.47
C ALA A 269 4.48 11.38 -8.08
N PRO A 270 4.57 10.99 -9.36
CA PRO A 270 3.61 10.08 -9.98
C PRO A 270 3.42 8.76 -9.20
N GLY A 271 4.50 8.25 -8.61
CA GLY A 271 4.53 7.02 -7.82
C GLY A 271 4.12 7.15 -6.36
N GLY A 272 3.92 8.38 -5.87
CA GLY A 272 3.54 8.62 -4.48
C GLY A 272 4.04 9.94 -3.90
N LEU A 273 3.50 10.30 -2.73
CA LEU A 273 3.97 11.35 -1.86
C LEU A 273 5.30 10.93 -1.22
N ILE A 274 6.31 11.76 -1.42
CA ILE A 274 7.56 11.75 -0.68
C ILE A 274 7.41 12.75 0.47
N ARG A 275 7.78 12.34 1.68
CA ARG A 275 7.87 13.23 2.84
C ARG A 275 9.25 13.05 3.49
N CYS A 276 10.00 14.14 3.57
CA CYS A 276 11.33 14.19 4.15
C CYS A 276 11.32 15.08 5.39
N LEU A 277 11.72 14.52 6.53
CA LEU A 277 11.96 15.23 7.77
C LEU A 277 13.48 15.31 7.95
N ILE A 278 14.06 16.47 7.68
CA ILE A 278 15.51 16.65 7.57
C ILE A 278 16.00 17.59 8.67
N GLN A 279 16.89 17.10 9.52
CA GLN A 279 17.65 17.96 10.43
C GLN A 279 18.89 18.47 9.74
N THR A 280 19.15 19.77 9.89
CA THR A 280 20.30 20.44 9.27
C THR A 280 21.17 21.11 10.33
N ASP A 281 22.48 21.11 10.09
CA ASP A 281 23.43 21.95 10.82
C ASP A 281 23.75 23.16 9.98
N GLN A 282 23.27 24.31 10.44
CA GLN A 282 23.37 25.58 9.73
C GLN A 282 24.78 26.19 9.80
N GLN A 283 25.62 25.77 10.76
CA GLN A 283 26.98 26.29 10.88
C GLN A 283 27.88 25.75 9.79
N ILE A 284 27.80 24.43 9.55
CA ILE A 284 28.59 23.77 8.51
C ILE A 284 27.81 23.64 7.19
N LYS A 285 26.49 23.90 7.18
CA LYS A 285 25.55 23.69 6.07
C LYS A 285 25.50 22.24 5.59
N HIS A 286 25.22 21.30 6.51
CA HIS A 286 25.10 19.87 6.21
C HIS A 286 23.79 19.26 6.75
N ILE A 287 23.34 18.15 6.15
CA ILE A 287 22.29 17.29 6.69
C ILE A 287 22.85 16.53 7.90
N LYS A 288 22.24 16.66 9.07
CA LYS A 288 22.58 15.85 10.25
C LYS A 288 21.82 14.53 10.28
N LYS A 289 20.56 14.57 9.87
CA LYS A 289 19.68 13.40 9.86
C LYS A 289 18.61 13.55 8.81
N ALA A 290 18.37 12.48 8.07
CA ALA A 290 17.24 12.36 7.18
C ALA A 290 16.27 11.30 7.74
N PHE A 291 14.97 11.62 7.74
CA PHE A 291 13.90 10.66 7.94
C PHE A 291 12.91 10.76 6.78
N ILE A 292 12.83 9.73 5.97
CA ILE A 292 12.06 9.67 4.74
C ILE A 292 10.85 8.75 4.96
N THR A 293 9.68 9.21 4.58
CA THR A 293 8.43 8.46 4.65
C THR A 293 7.56 8.83 3.47
N GLY A 294 6.51 8.06 3.20
CA GLY A 294 5.68 8.30 2.02
C GLY A 294 4.82 7.11 1.65
N ASP A 295 3.95 7.35 0.67
CA ASP A 295 3.00 6.36 0.12
C ASP A 295 3.52 5.71 -1.19
N PHE A 296 4.82 5.83 -1.48
CA PHE A 296 5.45 5.24 -2.67
C PHE A 296 5.76 3.75 -2.50
N PHE A 297 6.00 3.08 -3.63
CA PHE A 297 6.45 1.69 -3.68
C PHE A 297 7.94 1.63 -4.07
N VAL A 298 8.70 0.79 -3.39
CA VAL A 298 10.14 0.63 -3.65
C VAL A 298 10.58 -0.79 -3.39
N TYR A 299 11.52 -1.27 -4.21
CA TYR A 299 12.18 -2.55 -4.04
C TYR A 299 13.71 -2.41 -4.21
N PRO A 300 14.53 -3.07 -3.36
CA PRO A 300 14.14 -3.73 -2.11
C PRO A 300 13.72 -2.69 -1.06
N GLU A 301 13.00 -3.11 -0.02
CA GLU A 301 12.43 -2.19 0.98
C GLU A 301 13.54 -1.40 1.71
N ARG A 302 14.72 -2.00 1.88
CA ARG A 302 15.87 -1.32 2.51
C ARG A 302 16.36 -0.06 1.77
N ALA A 303 15.99 0.15 0.50
CA ALA A 303 16.45 1.27 -0.30
C ALA A 303 16.19 2.63 0.36
N VAL A 304 15.08 2.81 1.08
CA VAL A 304 14.81 4.07 1.80
C VAL A 304 15.81 4.29 2.93
N LEU A 305 16.13 3.24 3.70
CA LEU A 305 17.09 3.30 4.79
C LEU A 305 18.51 3.59 4.27
N ASP A 306 18.87 2.98 3.15
CA ASP A 306 20.17 3.19 2.51
C ASP A 306 20.27 4.64 1.98
N LEU A 307 19.18 5.22 1.45
CA LEU A 307 19.13 6.63 1.04
C LEU A 307 19.27 7.58 2.25
N GLU A 308 18.57 7.30 3.35
CA GLU A 308 18.70 8.08 4.60
C GLU A 308 20.15 8.08 5.11
N ALA A 309 20.82 6.94 5.05
CA ALA A 309 22.22 6.80 5.43
C ALA A 309 23.14 7.56 4.47
N ALA A 310 22.89 7.51 3.16
CA ALA A 310 23.68 8.21 2.16
C ALA A 310 23.54 9.75 2.23
N LEU A 311 22.37 10.25 2.66
CA LEU A 311 22.14 11.68 2.88
C LEU A 311 22.76 12.20 4.18
N LYS A 312 23.13 11.32 5.10
CA LYS A 312 23.73 11.74 6.38
C LYS A 312 25.07 12.43 6.15
N ASP A 313 25.26 13.57 6.81
CA ASP A 313 26.43 14.44 6.71
C ASP A 313 26.68 14.96 5.28
N ALA A 314 25.69 14.90 4.39
CA ALA A 314 25.77 15.50 3.06
C ALA A 314 25.72 17.04 3.14
N PRO A 315 26.58 17.76 2.39
CA PRO A 315 26.47 19.21 2.22
C PRO A 315 25.10 19.62 1.67
N LEU A 316 24.59 20.79 2.08
CA LEU A 316 23.38 21.43 1.55
C LEU A 316 23.66 22.09 0.19
N GLN A 317 24.11 21.27 -0.76
CA GLN A 317 24.46 21.68 -2.12
C GLN A 317 23.73 20.79 -3.12
N LEU A 318 23.04 21.42 -4.07
CA LEU A 318 22.20 20.71 -5.04
C LEU A 318 23.02 19.70 -5.88
N THR A 319 24.25 20.06 -6.24
CA THR A 319 25.17 19.18 -6.99
C THR A 319 25.52 17.92 -6.20
N THR A 320 25.80 18.05 -4.90
CA THR A 320 26.12 16.91 -4.04
C THR A 320 24.91 16.02 -3.79
N LEU A 321 23.74 16.60 -3.49
CA LEU A 321 22.50 15.84 -3.31
C LEU A 321 22.12 15.08 -4.60
N SER A 322 22.29 15.72 -5.77
CA SER A 322 22.09 15.08 -7.07
C SER A 322 23.03 13.89 -7.28
N ALA A 323 24.32 14.04 -6.98
CA ALA A 323 25.29 12.96 -7.09
C ALA A 323 24.95 11.78 -6.17
N ILE A 324 24.53 12.05 -4.92
CA ILE A 324 24.09 11.00 -3.97
C ILE A 324 22.87 10.25 -4.51
N LEU A 325 21.86 10.97 -5.01
CA LEU A 325 20.64 10.36 -5.55
C LEU A 325 20.91 9.55 -6.82
N GLN A 326 21.79 10.03 -7.70
CA GLN A 326 22.20 9.27 -8.88
C GLN A 326 22.93 7.98 -8.49
N ALA A 327 23.90 8.07 -7.58
CA ALA A 327 24.62 6.91 -7.06
C ALA A 327 23.68 5.92 -6.37
N HIS A 328 22.66 6.42 -5.65
CA HIS A 328 21.61 5.60 -5.04
C HIS A 328 20.86 4.77 -6.09
N TYR A 329 20.38 5.38 -7.16
CA TYR A 329 19.66 4.66 -8.23
C TYR A 329 20.56 3.70 -9.01
N GLN A 330 21.86 3.99 -9.14
CA GLN A 330 22.84 3.10 -9.78
C GLN A 330 23.04 1.78 -9.03
N GLN A 331 22.67 1.68 -7.74
CA GLN A 331 22.69 0.44 -6.98
C GLN A 331 21.59 -0.56 -7.40
N GLY A 332 20.73 -0.20 -8.36
CA GLY A 332 19.66 -1.05 -8.87
C GLY A 332 18.37 -0.97 -8.06
N TYR A 333 18.24 0.03 -7.18
CA TYR A 333 17.01 0.33 -6.46
C TYR A 333 15.93 0.83 -7.41
N ASN A 334 14.72 0.29 -7.24
CA ASN A 334 13.59 0.61 -8.09
C ASN A 334 12.48 1.25 -7.27
N TYR A 335 12.30 2.56 -7.41
CA TYR A 335 11.14 3.26 -6.91
C TYR A 335 10.10 3.38 -8.02
N MET A 336 8.94 2.75 -7.81
CA MET A 336 7.90 2.71 -8.83
C MET A 336 7.27 4.11 -8.96
N GLY A 337 7.53 4.78 -10.09
CA GLY A 337 6.99 6.11 -10.39
C GLY A 337 7.64 7.26 -9.61
N VAL A 338 8.79 7.05 -8.97
CA VAL A 338 9.58 8.11 -8.33
C VAL A 338 10.96 8.18 -8.97
N SER A 339 11.32 9.33 -9.51
CA SER A 339 12.60 9.57 -10.18
C SER A 339 13.60 10.31 -9.31
N VAL A 340 14.88 10.34 -9.73
CA VAL A 340 15.91 11.20 -9.12
C VAL A 340 15.47 12.67 -9.08
N THR A 341 14.79 13.14 -10.13
CA THR A 341 14.27 14.51 -10.21
C THR A 341 13.20 14.80 -9.16
N ASP A 342 12.37 13.80 -8.82
CA ASP A 342 11.37 13.94 -7.75
C ASP A 342 12.02 14.07 -6.38
N TRP A 343 13.05 13.27 -6.10
CA TRP A 343 13.84 13.40 -4.87
C TRP A 343 14.55 14.75 -4.78
N LEU A 344 15.12 15.22 -5.90
CA LEU A 344 15.74 16.54 -5.97
C LEU A 344 14.72 17.66 -5.74
N SER A 345 13.52 17.55 -6.31
CA SER A 345 12.44 18.52 -6.08
C SER A 345 12.01 18.54 -4.61
N ALA A 346 11.99 17.38 -3.96
CA ALA A 346 11.68 17.29 -2.53
C ALA A 346 12.77 17.90 -1.64
N LEU A 347 14.05 17.79 -2.01
CA LEU A 347 15.19 18.19 -1.18
C LEU A 347 15.77 19.56 -1.53
N SER A 348 15.55 20.08 -2.75
CA SER A 348 16.09 21.36 -3.21
C SER A 348 15.75 22.56 -2.33
N PRO A 349 14.61 22.63 -1.60
CA PRO A 349 14.35 23.72 -0.68
C PRO A 349 15.35 23.82 0.49
N LEU A 350 16.18 22.79 0.73
CA LEU A 350 17.25 22.82 1.73
C LEU A 350 18.52 23.54 1.26
N CYS A 351 18.70 23.63 -0.05
CA CYS A 351 19.85 24.29 -0.64
C CYS A 351 19.51 25.77 -0.78
N ASP A 352 20.37 26.65 -0.28
CA ASP A 352 20.18 28.10 -0.33
C ASP A 352 19.74 28.57 -1.74
N GLN A 353 18.67 29.37 -1.80
CA GLN A 353 18.32 30.15 -2.99
C GLN A 353 19.33 31.30 -3.16
N THR A 354 20.47 30.99 -3.74
CA THR A 354 21.43 31.96 -4.30
C THR A 354 22.01 31.25 -5.52
N GLU A 355 21.60 31.55 -6.76
CA GLU A 355 21.76 32.84 -7.44
C GLU A 355 20.55 33.18 -8.35
N GLU A 356 19.62 34.00 -7.88
CA GLU A 356 18.97 34.98 -8.77
C GLU A 356 19.59 36.34 -8.43
N GLY A 357 20.49 36.80 -9.30
CA GLY A 357 21.02 38.16 -9.26
C GLY A 357 22.54 38.27 -9.23
N SER A 358 23.17 38.09 -10.40
CA SER A 358 24.34 38.91 -10.75
C SER A 358 24.50 39.03 -12.27
N LEU A 359 24.06 40.21 -12.73
CA LEU A 359 24.25 40.91 -14.01
C LEU A 359 23.27 40.65 -15.16
#